data_AF-A0A956TXZ3-F1
#
_entry.id   AF-A0A956TXZ3-F1
#
_cell.length_a   1.000
_cell.length_b   1.000
_cell.length_c   1.000
_cell.angle_alpha   90.00
_cell.angle_beta   90.00
_cell.angle_gamma   90.00
#
_symmetry.space_group_name_H-M   'P 1'
#
loop_
_entity.id
_entity.type
_entity.pdbx_description
1 polymer ?
#
loop_
_entity_poly.entity_id
_entity_poly.type
_entity_poly.pdbx_seq_one_letter_code
_entity_poly.pdbx_strand_id
1 'polypeptide(L)'
;PFMGTGVIGGLVWAGFAVLVARWLTGRASFRFCLIDNWVLLFFATAAVSAMFSSYMATSMVGLIKLLTFLAAYLNARVLVADEAEVPRWPFKWLWLLSLLIIALGTFEAVVGLWQYQHRVQPLATWQDPELNPELQLIRVFGTLKPANPNLLAGYMIHCLGLGVGVSLMAWLTRQWGWAVLGTGASGLMAVALVLTGSRGAYLALAAMGGLTFLWVGHLLWHQADLKPLVRLKVAWLLAALAVVGVVLTAVLVMPALQNRLLSIVAFREDSSNSFRMNVWSSTWAMIKDNWLV
;
A
#
# COMPACT_ATOMS: atom_id res chain seq x y z
N PRO A 1 4.19 17.10 0.10
CA PRO A 1 4.96 18.29 0.55
C PRO A 1 5.82 18.93 -0.54
N PHE A 2 6.43 18.12 -1.41
CA PHE A 2 7.49 18.57 -2.32
C PHE A 2 7.00 19.12 -3.67
N MET A 3 5.78 18.77 -4.10
CA MET A 3 5.21 19.23 -5.36
C MET A 3 3.67 19.16 -5.34
N GLY A 4 2.99 20.07 -6.04
CA GLY A 4 1.54 20.07 -6.17
C GLY A 4 1.02 18.90 -7.01
N THR A 5 -0.15 18.36 -6.67
CA THR A 5 -0.76 17.20 -7.36
C THR A 5 -0.97 17.44 -8.85
N GLY A 6 -1.27 18.67 -9.27
CA GLY A 6 -1.39 19.04 -10.68
C GLY A 6 -0.08 18.90 -11.45
N VAL A 7 1.06 19.27 -10.84
CA VAL A 7 2.38 19.12 -11.47
C VAL A 7 2.76 17.65 -11.59
N ILE A 8 2.48 16.85 -10.55
CA ILE A 8 2.68 15.39 -10.58
C ILE A 8 1.87 14.77 -11.74
N GLY A 9 0.59 15.16 -11.87
CA GLY A 9 -0.26 14.74 -12.99
C GLY A 9 0.34 15.14 -14.34
N GLY A 10 0.81 16.38 -14.48
CA GLY A 10 1.47 16.86 -15.70
C GLY A 10 2.71 16.05 -16.06
N LEU A 11 3.56 15.69 -15.10
CA LEU A 11 4.73 14.85 -15.32
C LEU A 11 4.35 13.43 -15.78
N VAL A 12 3.28 12.85 -15.20
CA VAL A 12 2.76 11.55 -15.63
C VAL A 12 2.30 11.60 -17.09
N TRP A 13 1.55 12.64 -17.47
CA TRP A 13 1.09 12.82 -18.85
C TRP A 13 2.23 13.10 -19.83
N ALA A 14 3.26 13.85 -19.42
CA ALA A 14 4.46 14.04 -20.23
C ALA A 14 5.19 12.70 -20.47
N GLY A 15 5.35 11.88 -19.42
CA GLY A 15 5.89 10.53 -19.55
C GLY A 15 5.05 9.65 -20.48
N PHE A 16 3.72 9.72 -20.34
CA PHE A 16 2.80 9.00 -21.22
C PHE A 16 2.91 9.44 -22.69
N ALA A 17 3.05 10.74 -22.96
CA ALA A 17 3.27 11.25 -24.31
C ALA A 17 4.58 10.72 -24.92
N VAL A 18 5.66 10.65 -24.13
CA VAL A 18 6.92 10.01 -24.54
C VAL A 18 6.70 8.52 -24.82
N LEU A 19 5.95 7.82 -23.98
CA LEU A 19 5.61 6.41 -24.20
C LEU A 19 4.85 6.20 -25.52
N VAL A 20 3.85 7.04 -25.81
CA VAL A 20 3.12 7.02 -27.08
C VAL A 20 4.07 7.22 -28.26
N ALA A 21 4.98 8.20 -28.19
CA ALA A 21 5.98 8.41 -29.23
C ALA A 21 6.90 7.18 -29.42
N ARG A 22 7.26 6.49 -28.33
CA ARG A 22 8.04 5.24 -28.40
C ARG A 22 7.25 4.10 -29.07
N TRP A 23 5.96 3.97 -28.81
CA TRP A 23 5.10 3.00 -29.51
C TRP A 23 4.99 3.31 -31.01
N LEU A 24 4.74 4.57 -31.36
CA LEU A 24 4.65 5.00 -32.76
C LEU A 24 5.95 4.80 -33.55
N THR A 25 7.10 4.85 -32.87
CA THR A 25 8.42 4.63 -33.48
C THR A 25 8.90 3.17 -33.39
N GLY A 26 8.08 2.25 -32.86
CA GLY A 26 8.45 0.84 -32.68
C GLY A 26 9.55 0.59 -31.63
N ARG A 27 9.85 1.58 -30.77
CA ARG A 27 10.91 1.54 -29.74
C ARG A 27 10.41 1.08 -28.37
N ALA A 28 9.14 0.72 -28.27
CA ALA A 28 8.55 0.11 -27.08
C ALA A 28 7.56 -0.95 -27.52
N SER A 29 7.45 -2.03 -26.74
CA SER A 29 6.42 -3.04 -26.92
C SER A 29 5.57 -3.13 -25.66
N PHE A 30 4.30 -3.54 -25.80
CA PHE A 30 3.42 -3.78 -24.67
C PHE A 30 2.84 -5.18 -24.78
N ARG A 31 3.16 -6.03 -23.79
CA ARG A 31 2.60 -7.39 -23.69
C ARG A 31 1.52 -7.41 -22.63
N PHE A 32 0.30 -7.66 -23.07
CA PHE A 32 -0.86 -7.82 -22.19
C PHE A 32 -0.69 -9.01 -21.23
N CYS A 33 -1.08 -8.80 -19.98
CA CYS A 33 -1.16 -9.82 -18.94
C CYS A 33 -2.49 -9.73 -18.18
N LEU A 34 -2.72 -10.69 -17.29
CA LEU A 34 -3.96 -10.78 -16.51
C LEU A 34 -4.24 -9.53 -15.67
N ILE A 35 -3.19 -8.88 -15.15
CA ILE A 35 -3.35 -7.65 -14.34
C ILE A 35 -3.90 -6.51 -15.20
N ASP A 36 -3.43 -6.39 -16.44
CA ASP A 36 -3.89 -5.34 -17.36
C ASP A 36 -5.41 -5.47 -17.59
N ASN A 37 -5.94 -6.70 -17.70
CA ASN A 37 -7.39 -6.94 -17.84
C ASN A 37 -8.19 -6.42 -16.64
N TRP A 38 -7.72 -6.67 -15.41
CA TRP A 38 -8.41 -6.19 -14.20
C TRP A 38 -8.37 -4.66 -14.09
N VAL A 39 -7.24 -4.04 -14.44
CA VAL A 39 -7.10 -2.59 -14.46
C VAL A 39 -8.03 -1.96 -15.51
N LEU A 40 -8.10 -2.53 -16.71
CA LEU A 40 -8.99 -2.07 -17.77
C LEU A 40 -10.46 -2.29 -17.43
N LEU A 41 -10.81 -3.41 -16.79
CA LEU A 41 -12.17 -3.66 -16.33
C LEU A 41 -12.59 -2.62 -15.28
N PHE A 42 -11.74 -2.35 -14.30
CA PHE A 42 -11.97 -1.30 -13.31
C PHE A 42 -12.12 0.09 -13.96
N PHE A 43 -11.27 0.40 -14.95
CA PHE A 43 -11.37 1.66 -15.67
C PHE A 43 -12.66 1.74 -16.50
N ALA A 44 -13.06 0.66 -17.16
CA ALA A 44 -14.28 0.60 -17.97
C ALA A 44 -15.54 0.81 -17.10
N THR A 45 -15.63 0.17 -15.93
CA THR A 45 -16.76 0.39 -15.01
C THR A 45 -16.79 1.82 -14.49
N ALA A 46 -15.64 2.42 -14.19
CA ALA A 46 -15.55 3.82 -13.80
C ALA A 46 -15.94 4.79 -14.93
N ALA A 47 -15.57 4.48 -16.19
CA ALA A 47 -15.94 5.27 -17.35
C ALA A 47 -17.46 5.22 -17.60
N VAL A 48 -18.06 4.03 -17.56
CA VAL A 48 -19.52 3.86 -17.65
C VAL A 48 -20.20 4.63 -16.53
N SER A 49 -19.79 4.43 -15.28
CA SER A 49 -20.35 5.15 -14.12
C SER A 49 -20.24 6.67 -14.26
N ALA A 50 -19.12 7.17 -14.79
CA ALA A 50 -18.93 8.60 -14.98
C ALA A 50 -19.83 9.19 -16.08
N MET A 51 -20.07 8.44 -17.15
CA MET A 51 -20.93 8.85 -18.28
C MET A 51 -22.42 8.88 -17.92
N PHE A 52 -22.85 7.98 -17.03
CA PHE A 52 -24.26 7.91 -16.59
C PHE A 52 -24.53 8.65 -15.26
N SER A 53 -23.55 9.39 -14.75
CA SER A 53 -23.71 10.13 -13.49
C SER A 53 -24.61 11.36 -13.65
N SER A 54 -25.54 11.54 -12.71
CA SER A 54 -26.34 12.78 -12.59
C SER A 54 -25.47 14.03 -12.37
N TYR A 55 -24.23 13.86 -11.93
CA TYR A 55 -23.22 14.91 -11.77
C TYR A 55 -22.09 14.74 -12.79
N MET A 56 -22.42 14.65 -14.07
CA MET A 56 -21.48 14.34 -15.16
C MET A 56 -20.20 15.20 -15.10
N ALA A 57 -20.29 16.52 -14.89
CA ALA A 57 -19.13 17.40 -14.86
C ALA A 57 -18.12 17.02 -13.75
N THR A 58 -18.59 16.75 -12.53
CA THR A 58 -17.70 16.34 -11.43
C THR A 58 -17.19 14.92 -11.61
N SER A 59 -18.02 14.03 -12.17
CA SER A 59 -17.63 12.68 -12.54
C SER A 59 -16.54 12.64 -13.61
N MET A 60 -16.59 13.53 -14.61
CA MET A 60 -15.54 13.65 -15.63
C MET A 60 -14.20 14.10 -15.02
N VAL A 61 -14.23 15.02 -14.04
CA VAL A 61 -13.01 15.38 -13.29
C VAL A 61 -12.45 14.15 -12.55
N GLY A 62 -13.32 13.31 -11.99
CA GLY A 62 -12.94 12.02 -11.40
C GLY A 62 -12.30 11.07 -12.43
N LEU A 63 -12.93 10.94 -13.60
CA LEU A 63 -12.44 10.08 -14.69
C LEU A 63 -11.08 10.53 -15.22
N ILE A 64 -10.83 11.84 -15.34
CA ILE A 64 -9.51 12.40 -15.72
C ILE A 64 -8.42 12.02 -14.71
N LYS A 65 -8.75 12.00 -13.41
CA LYS A 65 -7.81 11.51 -12.37
C LYS A 65 -7.52 10.02 -12.54
N LEU A 66 -8.54 9.21 -12.83
CA LEU A 66 -8.36 7.79 -13.10
C LEU A 66 -7.54 7.53 -14.38
N LEU A 67 -7.76 8.32 -15.44
CA LEU A 67 -6.93 8.31 -16.65
C LEU A 67 -5.47 8.65 -16.34
N THR A 68 -5.24 9.61 -15.44
CA THR A 68 -3.88 9.94 -14.99
C THR A 68 -3.23 8.74 -14.26
N PHE A 69 -3.99 8.01 -13.43
CA PHE A 69 -3.48 6.79 -12.80
C PHE A 69 -3.25 5.66 -13.81
N LEU A 70 -4.12 5.51 -14.81
CA LEU A 70 -3.93 4.54 -15.90
C LEU A 70 -2.68 4.87 -16.72
N ALA A 71 -2.44 6.15 -17.03
CA ALA A 71 -1.24 6.61 -17.71
C ALA A 71 0.02 6.31 -16.87
N ALA A 72 -0.01 6.56 -15.56
CA ALA A 72 1.09 6.20 -14.66
C ALA A 72 1.34 4.69 -14.64
N TYR A 73 0.27 3.89 -14.59
CA TYR A 73 0.34 2.43 -14.65
C TYR A 73 0.99 1.93 -15.94
N LEU A 74 0.57 2.43 -17.10
CA LEU A 74 1.13 2.02 -18.40
C LEU A 74 2.61 2.39 -18.54
N ASN A 75 2.98 3.60 -18.08
CA ASN A 75 4.38 4.01 -18.00
C ASN A 75 5.20 3.02 -17.15
N ALA A 76 4.71 2.67 -15.96
CA ALA A 76 5.39 1.72 -15.09
C ALA A 76 5.47 0.31 -15.71
N ARG A 77 4.40 -0.18 -16.34
CA ARG A 77 4.36 -1.50 -17.00
C ARG A 77 5.39 -1.62 -18.11
N VAL A 78 5.49 -0.61 -18.98
CA VAL A 78 6.46 -0.62 -20.08
C VAL A 78 7.88 -0.44 -19.56
N LEU A 79 8.09 0.45 -18.59
CA LEU A 79 9.42 0.62 -17.97
C LEU A 79 9.93 -0.69 -17.35
N VAL A 80 9.07 -1.42 -16.63
CA VAL A 80 9.44 -2.71 -16.04
C VAL A 80 9.72 -3.77 -17.11
N ALA A 81 8.95 -3.80 -18.19
CA ALA A 81 9.15 -4.75 -19.28
C ALA A 81 10.44 -4.48 -20.06
N ASP A 82 10.71 -3.23 -20.44
CA ASP A 82 11.92 -2.81 -21.15
C ASP A 82 13.18 -3.16 -20.35
N GLU A 83 13.15 -2.90 -19.04
CA GLU A 83 14.23 -3.21 -18.14
C GLU A 83 14.45 -4.74 -18.07
N ALA A 84 13.38 -5.55 -17.94
CA ALA A 84 13.45 -7.01 -17.90
C ALA A 84 14.15 -7.66 -19.10
N GLU A 85 14.13 -7.02 -20.26
CA GLU A 85 14.82 -7.50 -21.47
C GLU A 85 16.33 -7.21 -21.47
N VAL A 86 16.84 -6.37 -20.55
CA VAL A 86 18.27 -6.06 -20.40
C VAL A 86 18.87 -6.91 -19.26
N PRO A 87 19.68 -7.96 -19.56
CA PRO A 87 20.20 -8.89 -18.56
C PRO A 87 21.42 -8.32 -17.80
N ARG A 88 21.36 -7.07 -17.35
CA ARG A 88 22.39 -6.48 -16.47
C ARG A 88 21.87 -6.50 -15.04
N TRP A 89 22.70 -7.03 -14.13
CA TRP A 89 22.52 -7.06 -12.68
C TRP A 89 21.88 -5.78 -12.13
N PRO A 90 20.74 -5.92 -11.45
CA PRO A 90 19.42 -5.75 -12.04
C PRO A 90 19.13 -4.24 -12.20
N PHE A 91 18.47 -3.83 -13.28
CA PHE A 91 17.58 -2.65 -13.33
C PHE A 91 18.00 -1.37 -12.58
N LYS A 92 19.16 -0.77 -12.88
CA LYS A 92 19.70 0.41 -12.14
C LYS A 92 18.62 1.43 -11.75
N TRP A 93 17.71 1.78 -12.66
CA TRP A 93 16.66 2.76 -12.40
C TRP A 93 15.52 2.24 -11.54
N LEU A 94 15.07 0.99 -11.72
CA LEU A 94 14.06 0.40 -10.82
C LEU A 94 14.62 0.19 -9.42
N TRP A 95 15.90 -0.14 -9.28
CA TRP A 95 16.57 -0.20 -7.99
C TRP A 95 16.67 1.17 -7.34
N LEU A 96 17.15 2.18 -8.06
CA LEU A 96 17.19 3.55 -7.54
C LEU A 96 15.81 4.07 -7.15
N LEU A 97 14.78 3.79 -7.95
CA LEU A 97 13.39 4.12 -7.65
C LEU A 97 12.89 3.38 -6.40
N SER A 98 13.19 2.09 -6.28
CA SER A 98 12.83 1.30 -5.10
C SER A 98 13.51 1.84 -3.85
N LEU A 99 14.80 2.14 -3.92
CA LEU A 99 15.55 2.76 -2.82
C LEU A 99 14.99 4.13 -2.44
N LEU A 100 14.60 4.95 -3.42
CA LEU A 100 13.96 6.24 -3.17
C LEU A 100 12.61 6.06 -2.45
N ILE A 101 11.76 5.14 -2.92
CA ILE A 101 10.45 4.88 -2.29
C ILE A 101 10.62 4.34 -0.86
N ILE A 102 11.60 3.44 -0.65
CA ILE A 102 11.94 2.93 0.68
C ILE A 102 12.45 4.08 1.57
N ALA A 103 13.32 4.94 1.05
CA ALA A 103 13.84 6.09 1.80
C ALA A 103 12.71 7.06 2.19
N LEU A 104 11.79 7.38 1.28
CA LEU A 104 10.64 8.24 1.56
C LEU A 104 9.67 7.60 2.56
N GLY A 105 9.40 6.29 2.44
CA GLY A 105 8.60 5.56 3.42
C GLY A 105 9.25 5.52 4.80
N THR A 106 10.57 5.31 4.85
CA THR A 106 11.35 5.31 6.09
C THR A 106 11.37 6.71 6.72
N PHE A 107 11.52 7.76 5.92
CA PHE A 107 11.42 9.14 6.37
C PHE A 107 10.06 9.42 7.02
N GLU A 108 8.96 9.05 6.36
CA GLU A 108 7.60 9.17 6.92
C GLU A 108 7.44 8.36 8.22
N ALA A 109 8.04 7.18 8.30
CA ALA A 109 8.03 6.36 9.52
C ALA A 109 8.80 7.03 10.67
N VAL A 110 9.99 7.59 10.41
CA VAL A 110 10.76 8.36 11.40
C VAL A 110 9.97 9.56 11.91
N VAL A 111 9.38 10.35 10.99
CA VAL A 111 8.55 11.50 11.38
C VAL A 111 7.35 11.04 12.18
N GLY A 112 6.69 9.95 11.79
CA GLY A 112 5.56 9.39 12.53
C GLY A 112 5.95 8.97 13.94
N LEU A 113 7.08 8.27 14.11
CA LEU A 113 7.57 7.87 15.43
C LEU A 113 7.95 9.08 16.30
N TRP A 114 8.54 10.11 15.69
CA TRP A 114 8.78 11.37 16.38
C TRP A 114 7.45 12.02 16.82
N GLN A 115 6.42 12.05 15.97
CA GLN A 115 5.09 12.57 16.32
C GLN A 115 4.45 11.77 17.46
N TYR A 116 4.62 10.45 17.46
CA TYR A 116 4.13 9.57 18.52
C TYR A 116 4.78 9.89 19.87
N GLN A 117 6.11 10.03 19.90
CA GLN A 117 6.86 10.39 21.12
C GLN A 117 6.42 11.74 21.70
N HIS A 118 6.12 12.71 20.85
CA HIS A 118 5.71 14.06 21.25
C HIS A 118 4.19 14.21 21.42
N ARG A 119 3.42 13.13 21.28
CA ARG A 119 1.94 13.10 21.41
C ARG A 119 1.25 14.21 20.60
N VAL A 120 1.69 14.39 19.35
CA VAL A 120 1.16 15.44 18.47
C VAL A 120 -0.36 15.26 18.33
N GLN A 121 -1.10 16.33 18.60
CA GLN A 121 -2.56 16.32 18.55
C GLN A 121 -3.06 16.23 17.11
N PRO A 122 -4.18 15.51 16.85
CA PRO A 122 -4.77 15.43 15.52
C PRO A 122 -5.21 16.81 15.04
N LEU A 123 -4.93 17.14 13.78
CA LEU A 123 -5.43 18.38 13.16
C LEU A 123 -6.94 18.36 12.92
N ALA A 124 -7.55 17.18 12.89
CA ALA A 124 -8.97 17.02 12.68
C ALA A 124 -9.54 15.99 13.65
N THR A 125 -10.68 16.32 14.25
CA THR A 125 -11.38 15.58 15.31
C THR A 125 -12.15 14.37 14.76
N TRP A 126 -11.50 13.53 13.94
CA TRP A 126 -12.07 12.26 13.42
C TRP A 126 -12.06 11.13 14.47
N GLN A 127 -12.03 11.46 15.75
CA GLN A 127 -12.05 10.53 16.86
C GLN A 127 -13.27 10.80 17.72
N ASP A 128 -13.89 9.72 18.16
CA ASP A 128 -15.08 9.76 18.99
C ASP A 128 -14.72 10.37 20.37
N PRO A 129 -15.26 11.54 20.71
CA PRO A 129 -14.93 12.22 21.96
C PRO A 129 -15.47 11.47 23.19
N GLU A 130 -16.44 10.58 23.02
CA GLU A 130 -17.05 9.82 24.12
C GLU A 130 -16.21 8.61 24.56
N LEU A 131 -15.19 8.25 23.77
CA LEU A 131 -14.38 7.07 24.04
C LEU A 131 -13.35 7.34 25.14
N ASN A 132 -13.24 6.45 26.14
CA ASN A 132 -12.25 6.58 27.22
C ASN A 132 -10.85 6.89 26.67
N PRO A 133 -10.14 7.92 27.18
CA PRO A 133 -8.84 8.32 26.66
C PRO A 133 -7.79 7.21 26.62
N GLU A 134 -7.84 6.26 27.57
CA GLU A 134 -6.94 5.10 27.62
C GLU A 134 -7.16 4.10 26.47
N LEU A 135 -8.36 4.08 25.90
CA LEU A 135 -8.72 3.28 24.73
C LEU A 135 -8.46 4.03 23.41
N GLN A 136 -8.10 5.32 23.48
CA GLN A 136 -7.75 6.12 22.33
C GLN A 136 -6.27 5.96 21.99
N LEU A 137 -6.01 5.33 20.84
CA LEU A 137 -4.65 5.22 20.31
C LEU A 137 -4.13 6.61 19.92
N ILE A 138 -2.94 6.98 20.41
CA ILE A 138 -2.17 8.13 19.90
C ILE A 138 -1.74 7.78 18.48
N ARG A 139 -2.19 8.58 17.51
CA ARG A 139 -1.99 8.30 16.08
C ARG A 139 -0.84 9.11 15.51
N VAL A 140 -0.23 8.57 14.47
CA VAL A 140 0.79 9.27 13.67
C VAL A 140 0.22 9.70 12.33
N PHE A 141 0.66 10.87 11.85
CA PHE A 141 0.08 11.56 10.69
C PHE A 141 1.07 11.75 9.54
N GLY A 142 2.36 11.68 9.83
CA GLY A 142 3.43 11.89 8.85
C GLY A 142 3.45 13.33 8.34
N THR A 143 4.00 13.53 7.15
CA THR A 143 4.07 14.84 6.48
C THR A 143 3.06 15.01 5.34
N LEU A 144 2.42 13.92 4.91
CA LEU A 144 1.43 13.92 3.84
C LEU A 144 0.25 14.82 4.20
N LYS A 145 -0.14 15.72 3.30
CA LYS A 145 -1.35 16.55 3.48
C LYS A 145 -2.58 15.77 2.98
N PRO A 146 -3.73 15.84 3.68
CA PRO A 146 -4.09 16.73 4.80
C PRO A 146 -3.80 16.15 6.21
N ALA A 147 -2.69 15.44 6.42
CA ALA A 147 -2.31 14.79 7.68
C ALA A 147 -3.33 13.73 8.13
N ASN A 148 -3.91 13.03 7.15
CA ASN A 148 -4.84 11.94 7.42
C ASN A 148 -4.04 10.65 7.69
N PRO A 149 -4.14 10.07 8.90
CA PRO A 149 -3.38 8.89 9.27
C PRO A 149 -3.73 7.66 8.43
N ASN A 150 -4.95 7.57 7.88
CA ASN A 150 -5.33 6.48 6.98
C ASN A 150 -4.68 6.63 5.59
N LEU A 151 -4.51 7.86 5.10
CA LEU A 151 -3.80 8.11 3.85
C LEU A 151 -2.31 7.82 4.00
N LEU A 152 -1.71 8.18 5.15
CA LEU A 152 -0.35 7.80 5.48
C LEU A 152 -0.19 6.28 5.50
N ALA A 153 -1.12 5.57 6.13
CA ALA A 153 -1.08 4.11 6.19
C ALA A 153 -1.18 3.48 4.78
N GLY A 154 -2.08 4.01 3.94
CA GLY A 154 -2.21 3.60 2.55
C GLY A 154 -0.97 3.89 1.71
N TYR A 155 -0.26 5.00 1.94
CA TYR A 155 1.03 5.26 1.30
C TYR A 155 2.11 4.28 1.79
N MET A 156 2.24 4.13 3.11
CA MET A 156 3.35 3.42 3.73
C MET A 156 3.28 1.91 3.54
N ILE A 157 2.09 1.30 3.40
CA ILE A 157 1.99 -0.14 3.09
C ILE A 157 2.64 -0.50 1.74
N HIS A 158 2.57 0.40 0.75
CA HIS A 158 3.21 0.17 -0.55
C HIS A 158 4.74 0.30 -0.45
N CYS A 159 5.23 1.31 0.28
CA CYS A 159 6.66 1.47 0.57
C CYS A 159 7.22 0.25 1.33
N LEU A 160 6.45 -0.24 2.31
CA LEU A 160 6.81 -1.41 3.11
C LEU A 160 6.85 -2.68 2.24
N GLY A 161 5.87 -2.91 1.37
CA GLY A 161 5.88 -4.05 0.45
C GLY A 161 7.12 -4.06 -0.46
N LEU A 162 7.51 -2.89 -1.00
CA LEU A 162 8.75 -2.75 -1.75
C LEU A 162 10.00 -2.98 -0.88
N GLY A 163 10.02 -2.45 0.34
CA GLY A 163 11.11 -2.67 1.30
C GLY A 163 11.33 -4.14 1.64
N VAL A 164 10.24 -4.88 1.87
CA VAL A 164 10.28 -6.33 2.11
C VAL A 164 10.77 -7.06 0.88
N GLY A 165 10.26 -6.74 -0.32
CA GLY A 165 10.70 -7.36 -1.57
C GLY A 165 12.19 -7.14 -1.86
N VAL A 166 12.67 -5.90 -1.70
CA VAL A 166 14.09 -5.55 -1.86
C VAL A 166 14.96 -6.27 -0.82
N SER A 167 14.51 -6.32 0.44
CA SER A 167 15.24 -7.05 1.48
C SER A 167 15.36 -8.54 1.15
N LEU A 168 14.25 -9.19 0.78
CA LEU A 168 14.24 -10.60 0.40
C LEU A 168 15.19 -10.85 -0.79
N MET A 169 15.18 -9.99 -1.80
CA MET A 169 16.09 -10.10 -2.95
C MET A 169 17.56 -9.94 -2.53
N ALA A 170 17.86 -8.97 -1.66
CA ALA A 170 19.20 -8.77 -1.12
C ALA A 170 19.68 -9.97 -0.30
N TRP A 171 18.79 -10.59 0.49
CA TRP A 171 19.04 -11.85 1.19
C TRP A 171 19.38 -13.00 0.23
N LEU A 172 18.55 -13.20 -0.79
CA LEU A 172 18.74 -14.26 -1.80
C LEU A 172 20.06 -14.09 -2.58
N THR A 173 20.43 -12.85 -2.88
CA THR A 173 21.65 -12.51 -3.63
C THR A 173 22.88 -12.33 -2.73
N ARG A 174 22.79 -12.66 -1.43
CA ARG A 174 23.88 -12.55 -0.43
C ARG A 174 24.44 -11.14 -0.25
N GLN A 175 23.62 -10.12 -0.48
CA GLN A 175 23.95 -8.72 -0.25
C GLN A 175 23.54 -8.30 1.17
N TRP A 176 24.24 -8.84 2.17
CA TRP A 176 23.88 -8.74 3.58
C TRP A 176 23.68 -7.30 4.10
N GLY A 177 24.49 -6.34 3.64
CA GLY A 177 24.32 -4.93 4.04
C GLY A 177 22.97 -4.36 3.61
N TRP A 178 22.60 -4.55 2.34
CA TRP A 178 21.29 -4.13 1.80
C TRP A 178 20.13 -4.90 2.43
N ALA A 179 20.35 -6.17 2.74
CA ALA A 179 19.39 -7.03 3.40
C ALA A 179 19.04 -6.51 4.80
N VAL A 180 20.05 -6.16 5.61
CA VAL A 180 19.86 -5.59 6.95
C VAL A 180 19.20 -4.22 6.87
N LEU A 181 19.66 -3.34 5.99
CA LEU A 181 19.08 -2.00 5.80
C LEU A 181 17.61 -2.07 5.37
N GLY A 182 17.29 -2.92 4.39
CA GLY A 182 15.93 -3.11 3.90
C GLY A 182 15.00 -3.69 4.96
N THR A 183 15.46 -4.67 5.73
CA THR A 183 14.69 -5.22 6.86
C THR A 183 14.46 -4.18 7.96
N GLY A 184 15.49 -3.42 8.33
CA GLY A 184 15.38 -2.37 9.34
C GLY A 184 14.40 -1.27 8.95
N ALA A 185 14.51 -0.78 7.71
CA ALA A 185 13.58 0.20 7.12
C ALA A 185 12.13 -0.33 7.11
N SER A 186 11.95 -1.59 6.71
CA SER A 186 10.62 -2.24 6.68
C SER A 186 10.04 -2.42 8.08
N GLY A 187 10.86 -2.77 9.06
CA GLY A 187 10.44 -2.86 10.47
C GLY A 187 10.00 -1.50 11.02
N LEU A 188 10.75 -0.44 10.73
CA LEU A 188 10.39 0.92 11.13
C LEU A 188 9.04 1.35 10.53
N MET A 189 8.87 1.12 9.23
CA MET A 189 7.61 1.38 8.53
C MET A 189 6.47 0.55 9.10
N ALA A 190 6.68 -0.72 9.46
CA ALA A 190 5.67 -1.58 10.06
C ALA A 190 5.18 -1.03 11.41
N VAL A 191 6.11 -0.61 12.28
CA VAL A 191 5.77 -0.02 13.57
C VAL A 191 4.99 1.29 13.37
N ALA A 192 5.49 2.20 12.52
CA ALA A 192 4.78 3.44 12.23
C ALA A 192 3.38 3.17 11.62
N LEU A 193 3.24 2.13 10.79
CA LEU A 193 1.97 1.74 10.17
C LEU A 193 0.97 1.27 11.23
N VAL A 194 1.42 0.48 12.21
CA VAL A 194 0.58 0.11 13.36
C VAL A 194 0.12 1.36 14.13
N LEU A 195 1.03 2.30 14.36
CA LEU A 195 0.74 3.55 15.07
C LEU A 195 -0.15 4.53 14.28
N THR A 196 -0.38 4.31 12.98
CA THR A 196 -1.39 5.10 12.25
C THR A 196 -2.81 4.86 12.78
N GLY A 197 -3.06 3.77 13.52
CA GLY A 197 -4.41 3.45 13.98
C GLY A 197 -5.36 3.02 12.86
N SER A 198 -4.86 2.81 11.64
CA SER A 198 -5.70 2.51 10.49
C SER A 198 -6.06 1.03 10.44
N ARG A 199 -7.34 0.72 10.69
CA ARG A 199 -7.91 -0.64 10.61
C ARG A 199 -7.61 -1.34 9.28
N GLY A 200 -7.78 -0.60 8.17
CA GLY A 200 -7.50 -1.14 6.83
C GLY A 200 -6.02 -1.48 6.65
N ALA A 201 -5.12 -0.70 7.27
CA ALA A 201 -3.69 -0.98 7.23
C ALA A 201 -3.31 -2.20 8.07
N TYR A 202 -4.00 -2.46 9.19
CA TYR A 202 -3.80 -3.68 9.97
C TYR A 202 -4.17 -4.93 9.17
N LEU A 203 -5.32 -4.89 8.49
CA LEU A 203 -5.74 -5.96 7.59
C LEU A 203 -4.78 -6.12 6.42
N ALA A 204 -4.33 -5.02 5.81
CA ALA A 204 -3.36 -5.05 4.72
C ALA A 204 -2.00 -5.61 5.17
N LEU A 205 -1.50 -5.24 6.35
CA LEU A 205 -0.27 -5.77 6.91
C LEU A 205 -0.37 -7.27 7.20
N ALA A 206 -1.50 -7.71 7.78
CA ALA A 206 -1.76 -9.11 8.04
C ALA A 206 -1.85 -9.92 6.73
N ALA A 207 -2.59 -9.43 5.73
CA ALA A 207 -2.71 -10.07 4.43
C ALA A 207 -1.37 -10.12 3.69
N MET A 208 -0.65 -9.00 3.61
CA MET A 208 0.65 -8.92 2.95
C MET A 208 1.68 -9.81 3.65
N GLY A 209 1.74 -9.79 4.99
CA GLY A 209 2.60 -10.65 5.78
C GLY A 209 2.29 -12.13 5.60
N GLY A 210 1.01 -12.51 5.67
CA GLY A 210 0.54 -13.88 5.45
C GLY A 210 0.82 -14.39 4.04
N LEU A 211 0.51 -13.60 3.00
CA LEU A 211 0.78 -13.96 1.61
C LEU A 211 2.27 -14.07 1.33
N THR A 212 3.09 -13.15 1.86
CA THR A 212 4.56 -13.23 1.77
C THR A 212 5.06 -14.49 2.50
N PHE A 213 4.49 -14.79 3.66
CA PHE A 213 4.82 -15.98 4.43
C PHE A 213 4.54 -17.27 3.63
N LEU A 214 3.36 -17.36 3.03
CA LEU A 214 2.96 -18.50 2.23
C LEU A 214 3.78 -18.61 0.94
N TRP A 215 4.05 -17.49 0.27
CA TRP A 215 4.79 -17.47 -0.98
C TRP A 215 6.25 -17.86 -0.80
N VAL A 216 6.97 -17.22 0.14
CA VAL A 216 8.36 -17.59 0.44
C VAL A 216 8.43 -19.02 1.00
N GLY A 217 7.46 -19.44 1.82
CA GLY A 217 7.33 -20.82 2.27
C GLY A 217 7.19 -21.80 1.11
N HIS A 218 6.34 -21.49 0.12
CA HIS A 218 6.20 -22.29 -1.09
C HIS A 218 7.53 -22.42 -1.84
N LEU A 219 8.28 -21.31 -2.01
CA LEU A 219 9.59 -21.35 -2.66
C LEU A 219 10.58 -22.24 -1.89
N LEU A 220 10.67 -22.09 -0.56
CA LEU A 220 11.59 -22.85 0.29
C LEU A 220 11.32 -24.37 0.26
N TRP A 221 10.08 -24.80 0.08
CA TRP A 221 9.73 -26.23 0.06
C TRP A 221 9.77 -26.85 -1.33
N HIS A 222 9.47 -26.09 -2.39
CA HIS A 222 9.27 -26.64 -3.73
C HIS A 222 10.39 -26.32 -4.72
N GLN A 223 11.16 -25.23 -4.54
CA GLN A 223 12.28 -24.95 -5.44
C GLN A 223 13.46 -25.90 -5.20
N ALA A 224 13.98 -26.49 -6.28
CA ALA A 224 15.03 -27.52 -6.22
C ALA A 224 16.27 -27.06 -5.42
N ASP A 225 16.70 -25.81 -5.63
CA ASP A 225 17.88 -25.24 -5.00
C ASP A 225 17.70 -24.95 -3.49
N LEU A 226 16.47 -24.67 -3.06
CA LEU A 226 16.14 -24.30 -1.68
C LEU A 226 15.63 -25.49 -0.84
N LYS A 227 15.07 -26.51 -1.52
CA LYS A 227 14.52 -27.71 -0.90
C LYS A 227 15.47 -28.42 0.08
N PRO A 228 16.79 -28.57 -0.16
CA PRO A 228 17.70 -29.23 0.78
C PRO A 228 18.04 -28.37 2.01
N LEU A 229 17.72 -27.07 2.02
CA LEU A 229 18.11 -26.12 3.07
C LEU A 229 17.20 -26.20 4.31
N VAL A 230 17.24 -27.32 5.04
CA VAL A 230 16.38 -27.55 6.23
C VAL A 230 16.53 -26.45 7.29
N ARG A 231 17.76 -25.95 7.53
CA ARG A 231 18.00 -24.85 8.49
C ARG A 231 17.24 -23.58 8.13
N LEU A 232 17.11 -23.26 6.84
CA LEU A 232 16.42 -22.08 6.36
C LEU A 232 14.89 -22.21 6.58
N LYS A 233 14.34 -23.42 6.42
CA LYS A 233 12.94 -23.71 6.73
C LYS A 233 12.62 -23.54 8.20
N VAL A 234 13.50 -24.04 9.07
CA VAL A 234 13.36 -23.85 10.53
C VAL A 234 13.46 -22.36 10.87
N ALA A 235 14.46 -21.65 10.35
CA ALA A 235 14.60 -20.21 10.56
C ALA A 235 13.36 -19.43 10.09
N TRP A 236 12.77 -19.81 8.96
CA TRP A 236 11.55 -19.21 8.43
C TRP A 236 10.34 -19.39 9.35
N LEU A 237 10.12 -20.62 9.84
CA LEU A 237 9.04 -20.90 10.80
C LEU A 237 9.25 -20.18 12.13
N LEU A 238 10.50 -20.15 12.62
CA LEU A 238 10.84 -19.42 13.85
C LEU A 238 10.65 -17.91 13.68
N ALA A 239 11.00 -17.34 12.52
CA ALA A 239 10.77 -15.93 12.23
C ALA A 239 9.27 -15.60 12.24
N ALA A 240 8.44 -16.45 11.63
CA ALA A 240 6.99 -16.28 11.66
C ALA A 240 6.43 -16.38 13.09
N LEU A 241 6.89 -17.35 13.88
CA LEU A 241 6.51 -17.49 15.29
C LEU A 241 6.93 -16.26 16.11
N ALA A 242 8.12 -15.73 15.88
CA ALA A 242 8.61 -14.52 16.54
C ALA A 242 7.74 -13.30 16.20
N VAL A 243 7.36 -13.12 14.93
CA VAL A 243 6.46 -12.03 14.51
C VAL A 243 5.10 -12.17 15.18
N VAL A 244 4.51 -13.37 15.20
CA VAL A 244 3.24 -13.63 15.89
C VAL A 244 3.37 -13.32 17.39
N GLY A 245 4.45 -13.76 18.02
CA GLY A 245 4.74 -13.46 19.42
C GLY A 245 4.77 -11.96 19.70
N VAL A 246 5.52 -11.19 18.91
CA VAL A 246 5.60 -9.73 19.04
C VAL A 246 4.22 -9.07 18.87
N VAL A 247 3.44 -9.49 17.88
CA VAL A 247 2.09 -8.95 17.65
C VAL A 247 1.17 -9.25 18.83
N LEU A 248 1.15 -10.50 19.31
CA LEU A 248 0.33 -10.89 20.46
C LEU A 248 0.72 -10.11 21.71
N THR A 249 2.02 -9.99 22.00
CA THR A 249 2.50 -9.18 23.12
C THR A 249 2.07 -7.72 22.98
N ALA A 250 2.21 -7.11 21.79
CA ALA A 250 1.77 -5.74 21.57
C ALA A 250 0.26 -5.56 21.83
N VAL A 251 -0.58 -6.50 21.37
CA VAL A 251 -2.03 -6.46 21.60
C VAL A 251 -2.37 -6.62 23.09
N LEU A 252 -1.68 -7.50 23.81
CA LEU A 252 -1.93 -7.74 25.24
C LEU A 252 -1.47 -6.57 26.12
N VAL A 253 -0.40 -5.88 25.73
CA VAL A 253 0.19 -4.77 26.51
C VAL A 253 -0.45 -3.42 26.18
N MET A 254 -1.08 -3.27 25.00
CA MET A 254 -1.65 -1.99 24.55
C MET A 254 -3.19 -2.07 24.42
N PRO A 255 -3.95 -1.70 25.47
CA PRO A 255 -5.42 -1.70 25.43
C PRO A 255 -6.01 -0.90 24.27
N ALA A 256 -5.40 0.25 23.93
CA ALA A 256 -5.81 1.06 22.78
C ALA A 256 -5.68 0.32 21.44
N LEU A 257 -4.63 -0.51 21.26
CA LEU A 257 -4.45 -1.33 20.07
C LEU A 257 -5.48 -2.47 20.03
N GLN A 258 -5.71 -3.13 21.18
CA GLN A 258 -6.73 -4.16 21.31
C GLN A 258 -8.12 -3.62 20.93
N ASN A 259 -8.51 -2.47 21.51
CA ASN A 259 -9.79 -1.82 21.19
C ASN A 259 -9.90 -1.49 19.69
N ARG A 260 -8.83 -0.99 19.08
CA ARG A 260 -8.79 -0.73 17.63
C ARG A 260 -8.96 -2.00 16.80
N LEU A 261 -8.39 -3.12 17.19
CA LEU A 261 -8.57 -4.41 16.50
C LEU A 261 -9.99 -4.94 16.66
N LEU A 262 -10.55 -4.92 17.88
CA LEU A 262 -11.92 -5.34 18.13
C LEU A 262 -12.94 -4.48 17.36
N SER A 263 -12.68 -3.18 17.23
CA SER A 263 -13.51 -2.28 16.43
C SER A 263 -13.58 -2.63 14.94
N ILE A 264 -12.71 -3.50 14.42
CA ILE A 264 -12.82 -3.99 13.03
C ILE A 264 -14.10 -4.81 12.85
N VAL A 265 -14.49 -5.57 13.87
CA VAL A 265 -15.63 -6.51 13.85
C VAL A 265 -16.80 -6.05 14.71
N ALA A 266 -16.76 -4.84 15.27
CA ALA A 266 -17.83 -4.28 16.11
C ALA A 266 -19.10 -3.87 15.35
N PHE A 267 -19.14 -4.01 14.01
CA PHE A 267 -20.28 -3.66 13.18
C PHE A 267 -20.95 -2.32 13.57
N ARG A 268 -22.22 -2.31 14.03
CA ARG A 268 -22.97 -1.07 14.28
C ARG A 268 -22.61 -0.42 15.62
N GLU A 269 -21.89 -1.12 16.50
CA GLU A 269 -21.42 -0.61 17.78
C GLU A 269 -20.26 0.39 17.61
N ASP A 270 -19.53 0.33 16.48
CA ASP A 270 -18.55 1.35 16.11
C ASP A 270 -19.19 2.40 15.19
N SER A 271 -19.12 3.67 15.59
CA SER A 271 -19.74 4.79 14.85
C SER A 271 -19.26 4.89 13.40
N SER A 272 -17.98 4.63 13.15
CA SER A 272 -17.41 4.66 11.79
C SER A 272 -17.86 3.47 10.93
N ASN A 273 -17.99 2.27 11.49
CA ASN A 273 -18.54 1.11 10.79
C ASN A 273 -20.05 1.27 10.55
N SER A 274 -20.79 1.81 11.51
CA SER A 274 -22.21 2.14 11.36
C SER A 274 -22.45 3.11 10.20
N PHE A 275 -21.65 4.18 10.12
CA PHE A 275 -21.68 5.10 8.98
C PHE A 275 -21.42 4.39 7.64
N ARG A 276 -20.40 3.52 7.56
CA ARG A 276 -20.09 2.76 6.33
C ARG A 276 -21.23 1.84 5.92
N MET A 277 -21.85 1.14 6.86
CA MET A 277 -22.98 0.27 6.56
C MET A 277 -24.19 1.06 6.05
N ASN A 278 -24.43 2.27 6.58
CA ASN A 278 -25.47 3.16 6.05
C ASN A 278 -25.15 3.62 4.62
N VAL A 279 -23.87 3.92 4.32
CA VAL A 279 -23.43 4.24 2.95
C VAL A 279 -23.66 3.03 2.03
N TRP A 280 -23.22 1.83 2.43
CA TRP A 280 -23.39 0.61 1.63
C TRP A 280 -24.86 0.28 1.38
N SER A 281 -25.72 0.38 2.40
CA SER A 281 -27.15 0.16 2.23
C SER A 281 -27.78 1.19 1.29
N SER A 282 -27.32 2.44 1.35
CA SER A 282 -27.78 3.51 0.45
C SER A 282 -27.31 3.27 -0.98
N THR A 283 -26.04 2.88 -1.18
CA THR A 283 -25.52 2.50 -2.50
C THR A 283 -26.32 1.33 -3.08
N TRP A 284 -26.64 0.32 -2.28
CA TRP A 284 -27.45 -0.81 -2.74
C TRP A 284 -28.88 -0.42 -3.11
N ALA A 285 -29.50 0.52 -2.39
CA ALA A 285 -30.78 1.09 -2.76
C ALA A 285 -30.69 1.83 -4.10
N MET A 286 -29.68 2.70 -4.27
CA MET A 286 -29.45 3.41 -5.53
C MET A 286 -29.27 2.49 -6.73
N ILE A 287 -28.54 1.38 -6.58
CA ILE A 287 -28.37 0.38 -7.65
C ILE A 287 -29.70 -0.25 -8.02
N LYS A 288 -30.54 -0.62 -7.04
CA LYS A 288 -31.86 -1.20 -7.31
C LYS A 288 -32.80 -0.22 -8.01
N ASP A 289 -32.73 1.05 -7.62
CA ASP A 289 -33.55 2.11 -8.22
C ASP A 289 -33.10 2.44 -9.66
N ASN A 290 -31.87 2.11 -10.04
CA ASN A 290 -31.27 2.43 -11.34
C ASN A 290 -30.72 1.19 -12.07
N TRP A 291 -31.38 0.03 -11.95
CA TRP A 291 -30.85 -1.26 -12.45
C TRP A 291 -30.58 -1.36 -13.97
N LEU A 292 -31.12 -0.43 -14.76
CA LEU A 292 -30.94 -0.35 -16.22
C LEU A 292 -29.80 0.60 -16.66
N VAL A 293 -29.14 1.25 -15.71
CA VAL A 293 -28.00 2.15 -15.88
C VAL A 293 -26.75 1.49 -15.31
#